data_AF-A0AAQ4P6F4-F1
#
_entry.id   AF-A0AAQ4P6F4-F1
#
_cell.length_a   1.000
_cell.length_b   1.000
_cell.length_c   1.000
_cell.angle_alpha   90.00
_cell.angle_beta   90.00
_cell.angle_gamma   90.00
#
_symmetry.space_group_name_H-M   'P 1'
#
loop_
_entity.id
_entity.type
_entity.pdbx_description
1 polymer ?
#
loop_
_entity_poly.entity_id
_entity_poly.type
_entity_poly.pdbx_seq_one_letter_code
_entity_poly.pdbx_strand_id
1 'polypeptide(L)'
;MEDLRELSRKLVRDILNLAEDVEAGPAESEHVASKAEELIEVVGVISVLSDEDIDHGVIANLEEVVHRFSGTRAHQAQHTQGPGRLPFEIPSAVLEDQVLCGVPAVQIAAMFGVSKRTIRRRMQQHSLRKTDLYSAVNDEELDHIVSEIHRSHPNTGYKLIRGHLNARGVRVPTVRMFLPSVSRLQESFRRVDAEGVYMRRLRLRVLRRRQYFVPGPNSLWHIDGHHKLIRWRFVVHGGLDGFSRLVVYLTVAGNKRAHMVLQSLIAAVEQYGLPSRVRSDKGGRIQM
;
A
#
# COMPACT_ATOMS: atom_id res chain seq x y z
N MET A 1 3.87 16.80 31.41
CA MET A 1 2.51 16.87 32.00
C MET A 1 1.91 18.27 31.90
N GLU A 2 2.72 19.33 32.08
CA GLU A 2 2.24 20.73 31.99
C GLU A 2 1.79 21.12 30.56
N ASP A 3 2.58 20.73 29.53
CA ASP A 3 2.22 20.92 28.11
C ASP A 3 0.91 20.22 27.71
N LEU A 4 0.66 19.02 28.26
CA LEU A 4 -0.54 18.25 27.96
C LEU A 4 -1.81 18.92 28.53
N ARG A 5 -1.68 19.53 29.72
CA ARG A 5 -2.76 20.32 30.35
C ARG A 5 -3.02 21.64 29.63
N GLU A 6 -2.00 22.22 29.01
CA GLU A 6 -2.14 23.41 28.19
C GLU A 6 -2.81 23.10 26.85
N LEU A 7 -2.38 22.02 26.18
CA LEU A 7 -3.01 21.48 24.98
C LEU A 7 -4.49 21.13 25.19
N SER A 8 -4.81 20.44 26.29
CA SER A 8 -6.19 20.10 26.64
C SER A 8 -7.06 21.35 26.86
N ARG A 9 -6.55 22.37 27.56
CA ARG A 9 -7.27 23.65 27.75
C ARG A 9 -7.51 24.39 26.44
N LYS A 10 -6.54 24.37 25.52
CA LYS A 10 -6.67 24.97 24.20
C LYS A 10 -7.73 24.25 23.37
N LEU A 11 -7.68 22.92 23.35
CA LEU A 11 -8.65 22.09 22.64
C LEU A 11 -10.09 22.33 23.10
N VAL A 12 -10.33 22.40 24.41
CA VAL A 12 -11.67 22.68 24.96
C VAL A 12 -12.17 24.04 24.48
N ARG A 13 -11.30 25.05 24.44
CA ARG A 13 -11.65 26.38 23.93
C ARG A 13 -12.00 26.35 22.44
N ASP A 14 -11.25 25.60 21.65
CA ASP A 14 -11.46 25.50 20.20
C ASP A 14 -12.77 24.76 19.87
N ILE A 15 -13.14 23.73 20.65
CA ILE A 15 -14.44 23.05 20.54
C ILE A 15 -15.61 23.98 20.90
N LEU A 16 -15.48 24.77 21.97
CA LEU A 16 -16.52 25.73 22.36
C LEU A 16 -16.72 26.83 21.31
N ASN A 17 -15.62 27.36 20.76
CA ASN A 17 -15.70 28.33 19.65
C ASN A 17 -16.40 27.74 18.42
N LEU A 18 -16.16 26.46 18.10
CA LEU A 18 -16.84 25.78 17.00
C LEU A 18 -18.35 25.62 17.28
N ALA A 19 -18.73 25.33 18.53
CA ALA A 19 -20.14 25.25 18.92
C ALA A 19 -20.86 26.60 18.76
N GLU A 20 -20.21 27.70 19.17
CA GLU A 20 -20.73 29.05 18.95
C GLU A 20 -20.86 29.38 17.45
N ASP A 21 -19.87 29.01 16.63
CA ASP A 21 -19.91 29.18 15.15
C ASP A 21 -21.09 28.41 14.52
N VAL A 22 -21.42 27.23 15.06
CA VAL A 22 -22.55 26.38 14.60
C VAL A 22 -23.90 26.96 15.03
N GLU A 23 -24.02 27.44 16.27
CA GLU A 23 -25.26 28.00 16.83
C GLU A 23 -25.61 29.38 16.24
N ALA A 24 -24.61 30.21 15.98
CA ALA A 24 -24.80 31.53 15.37
C ALA A 24 -25.27 31.46 13.90
N GLY A 25 -25.18 30.28 13.27
CA GLY A 25 -25.42 30.09 11.84
C GLY A 25 -24.21 30.55 11.03
N PRO A 26 -23.37 29.62 10.52
CA PRO A 26 -22.05 29.99 10.04
C PRO A 26 -22.07 30.80 8.75
N ALA A 27 -21.23 31.84 8.70
CA ALA A 27 -21.01 32.64 7.49
C ALA A 27 -20.37 31.81 6.35
N GLU A 28 -19.55 30.79 6.69
CA GLU A 28 -18.92 29.87 5.74
C GLU A 28 -18.99 28.42 6.26
N SER A 29 -19.87 27.61 5.67
CA SER A 29 -20.11 26.21 6.07
C SER A 29 -18.87 25.32 5.91
N GLU A 30 -18.02 25.62 4.92
CA GLU A 30 -16.78 24.87 4.64
C GLU A 30 -15.73 25.07 5.74
N HIS A 31 -15.68 26.26 6.33
CA HIS A 31 -14.78 26.58 7.45
C HIS A 31 -15.15 25.80 8.72
N VAL A 32 -16.45 25.69 9.00
CA VAL A 32 -16.96 24.90 10.14
C VAL A 32 -16.64 23.41 9.98
N ALA A 33 -16.82 22.86 8.77
CA ALA A 33 -16.48 21.48 8.47
C ALA A 33 -14.98 21.20 8.60
N SER A 34 -14.14 22.06 8.02
CA SER A 34 -12.67 21.92 8.10
C SER A 34 -12.16 21.98 9.54
N LYS A 35 -12.70 22.89 10.37
CA LYS A 35 -12.36 22.96 11.80
C LYS A 35 -12.78 21.70 12.55
N ALA A 36 -13.97 21.16 12.26
CA ALA A 36 -14.45 19.95 12.90
C ALA A 36 -13.58 18.72 12.56
N GLU A 37 -13.13 18.59 11.30
CA GLU A 37 -12.18 17.55 10.88
C GLU A 37 -10.82 17.67 11.60
N GLU A 38 -10.27 18.88 11.70
CA GLU A 38 -9.00 19.14 12.41
C GLU A 38 -9.11 18.75 13.90
N LEU A 39 -10.23 19.06 14.55
CA LEU A 39 -10.45 18.69 15.95
C LEU A 39 -10.56 17.17 16.15
N ILE A 40 -11.18 16.43 15.23
CA ILE A 40 -11.23 14.97 15.28
C ILE A 40 -9.81 14.38 15.24
N GLU A 41 -8.94 14.90 14.36
CA GLU A 41 -7.54 14.46 14.28
C GLU A 41 -6.77 14.75 15.56
N VAL A 42 -6.90 15.97 16.11
CA VAL A 42 -6.20 16.38 17.34
C VAL A 42 -6.66 15.56 18.54
N VAL A 43 -7.96 15.30 18.68
CA VAL A 43 -8.52 14.46 19.75
C VAL A 43 -8.00 13.02 19.63
N GLY A 44 -7.95 12.47 18.41
CA GLY A 44 -7.38 11.15 18.13
C GLY A 44 -5.91 11.03 18.51
N VAL A 45 -5.11 12.07 18.24
CA VAL A 45 -3.69 12.11 18.62
C VAL A 45 -3.53 12.19 20.14
N ILE A 46 -4.33 12.98 20.84
CA ILE A 46 -4.23 13.13 22.30
C ILE A 46 -4.57 11.82 23.01
N SER A 47 -5.62 11.12 22.59
CA SER A 47 -5.99 9.81 23.16
C SER A 47 -4.88 8.77 23.05
N VAL A 48 -4.22 8.71 21.89
CA VAL A 48 -3.09 7.81 21.67
C VAL A 48 -1.90 8.17 22.57
N LEU A 49 -1.73 9.45 22.91
CA LEU A 49 -0.63 9.95 23.74
C LEU A 49 -0.93 9.90 25.25
N SER A 50 -2.19 10.01 25.66
CA SER A 50 -2.61 9.96 27.07
C SER A 50 -2.98 8.56 27.56
N ASP A 51 -3.16 7.58 26.67
CA ASP A 51 -3.68 6.23 26.97
C ASP A 51 -5.08 6.28 27.64
N GLU A 52 -5.82 7.37 27.39
CA GLU A 52 -7.20 7.57 27.84
C GLU A 52 -8.15 7.45 26.65
N ASP A 53 -9.23 6.69 26.82
CA ASP A 53 -10.28 6.54 25.80
C ASP A 53 -11.05 7.85 25.63
N ILE A 54 -11.31 8.21 24.36
CA ILE A 54 -12.13 9.37 24.02
C ILE A 54 -13.58 9.01 24.23
N ASP A 55 -14.35 9.92 24.82
CA ASP A 55 -15.80 9.80 24.87
C ASP A 55 -16.38 9.71 23.45
N HIS A 56 -16.97 8.56 23.14
CA HIS A 56 -17.58 8.27 21.85
C HIS A 56 -18.66 9.29 21.45
N GLY A 57 -19.31 9.94 22.42
CA GLY A 57 -20.29 10.99 22.17
C GLY A 57 -19.68 12.26 21.56
N VAL A 58 -18.46 12.61 21.96
CA VAL A 58 -17.76 13.80 21.43
C VAL A 58 -17.37 13.61 19.97
N ILE A 59 -16.84 12.43 19.63
CA ILE A 59 -16.49 12.08 18.25
C ILE A 59 -17.75 12.06 17.37
N ALA A 60 -18.81 11.39 17.83
CA ALA A 60 -20.06 11.29 17.07
C ALA A 60 -20.68 12.66 16.77
N ASN A 61 -20.64 13.58 17.74
CA ASN A 61 -21.15 14.95 17.56
C ASN A 61 -20.29 15.75 16.57
N LEU A 62 -18.95 15.62 16.62
CA LEU A 62 -18.06 16.26 15.64
C LEU A 62 -18.27 15.69 14.23
N GLU A 63 -18.44 14.37 14.10
CA GLU A 63 -18.77 13.72 12.83
C GLU A 63 -20.13 14.18 12.28
N GLU A 64 -21.11 14.41 13.15
CA GLU A 64 -22.41 14.97 12.76
C GLU A 64 -22.27 16.42 12.26
N VAL A 65 -21.45 17.25 12.91
CA VAL A 65 -21.12 18.60 12.46
C VAL A 65 -20.43 18.55 11.09
N VAL A 66 -19.44 17.67 10.91
CA VAL A 66 -18.80 17.45 9.59
C VAL A 66 -19.87 17.04 8.58
N HIS A 67 -20.74 16.08 8.86
CA HIS A 67 -21.76 15.66 7.90
C HIS A 67 -22.77 16.76 7.56
N ARG A 68 -23.13 17.60 8.54
CA ARG A 68 -24.12 18.67 8.39
C ARG A 68 -23.57 19.89 7.65
N PHE A 69 -22.30 20.23 7.87
CA PHE A 69 -21.66 21.44 7.34
C PHE A 69 -20.66 21.18 6.23
N SER A 70 -20.21 19.93 6.04
CA SER A 70 -19.64 19.45 4.77
C SER A 70 -20.80 19.41 3.79
N GLY A 71 -21.15 20.60 3.27
CA GLY A 71 -22.13 20.75 2.23
C GLY A 71 -21.93 19.62 1.24
N THR A 72 -22.99 18.84 1.02
CA THR A 72 -23.14 17.91 -0.08
C THR A 72 -22.13 18.24 -1.17
N ARG A 73 -21.23 17.32 -1.50
CA ARG A 73 -20.51 17.32 -2.79
C ARG A 73 -21.50 17.17 -3.98
N ALA A 74 -22.62 17.90 -3.95
CA ALA A 74 -23.22 18.47 -5.12
C ALA A 74 -22.23 19.52 -5.62
N HIS A 75 -21.19 19.04 -6.31
CA HIS A 75 -20.37 19.83 -7.21
C HIS A 75 -21.29 20.82 -7.92
N GLN A 76 -21.04 22.11 -7.74
CA GLN A 76 -21.80 23.18 -8.36
C GLN A 76 -21.91 22.87 -9.86
N ALA A 77 -23.10 22.47 -10.28
CA ALA A 77 -23.41 22.15 -11.64
C ALA A 77 -23.33 23.45 -12.45
N GLN A 78 -22.24 23.64 -13.19
CA GLN A 78 -22.24 24.62 -14.26
C GLN A 78 -23.27 24.18 -15.30
N HIS A 79 -24.32 25.00 -15.42
CA HIS A 79 -25.44 24.83 -16.33
C HIS A 79 -24.93 24.63 -17.77
N THR A 80 -25.00 23.40 -18.28
CA THR A 80 -24.91 23.14 -19.72
C THR A 80 -26.18 22.41 -20.15
N GLN A 81 -26.92 23.08 -21.02
CA GLN A 81 -28.23 22.70 -21.54
C GLN A 81 -28.14 21.38 -22.32
N GLY A 82 -28.66 20.28 -21.77
CA GLY A 82 -28.86 19.03 -22.49
C GLY A 82 -29.40 17.88 -21.60
N PRO A 83 -30.24 16.97 -22.12
CA PRO A 83 -30.78 15.85 -21.35
C PRO A 83 -29.72 14.75 -21.13
N GLY A 84 -29.46 14.41 -19.87
CA GLY A 84 -28.58 13.30 -19.47
C GLY A 84 -28.05 13.43 -18.03
N ARG A 85 -27.61 12.31 -17.44
CA ARG A 85 -26.96 12.29 -16.11
C ARG A 85 -25.68 13.13 -16.15
N LEU A 86 -25.56 14.07 -15.20
CA LEU A 86 -24.44 15.00 -15.10
C LEU A 86 -23.07 14.26 -15.11
N PRO A 87 -22.11 14.71 -15.93
CA PRO A 87 -20.83 14.03 -16.07
C PRO A 87 -19.93 14.35 -14.86
N PHE A 88 -19.85 13.43 -13.88
CA PHE A 88 -19.01 13.53 -12.67
C PHE A 88 -17.69 14.27 -12.91
N GLU A 89 -17.45 15.48 -12.42
CA GLU A 89 -16.29 16.29 -12.84
C GLU A 89 -14.97 15.73 -12.27
N ILE A 90 -13.98 15.48 -13.13
CA ILE A 90 -12.62 15.14 -12.70
C ILE A 90 -11.73 16.26 -13.22
N PRO A 91 -11.09 17.06 -12.35
CA PRO A 91 -10.18 18.11 -12.76
C PRO A 91 -9.08 17.55 -13.67
N SER A 92 -8.87 18.18 -14.83
CA SER A 92 -7.87 17.72 -15.81
C SER A 92 -6.47 17.72 -15.22
N ALA A 93 -6.11 18.72 -14.42
CA ALA A 93 -4.82 18.81 -13.74
C ALA A 93 -4.55 17.61 -12.80
N VAL A 94 -5.56 17.16 -12.06
CA VAL A 94 -5.41 16.01 -11.15
C VAL A 94 -5.34 14.71 -11.94
N LEU A 95 -6.11 14.59 -13.03
CA LEU A 95 -6.01 13.43 -13.92
C LEU A 95 -4.65 13.36 -14.61
N GLU A 96 -4.13 14.51 -15.06
CA GLU A 96 -2.79 14.69 -15.62
C GLU A 96 -1.74 14.26 -14.63
N ASP A 97 -1.75 14.80 -13.41
CA ASP A 97 -0.80 14.45 -12.35
C ASP A 97 -0.82 12.95 -12.03
N GLN A 98 -2.00 12.35 -11.83
CA GLN A 98 -2.12 10.92 -11.52
C GLN A 98 -1.63 10.02 -12.66
N VAL A 99 -1.89 10.43 -13.92
CA VAL A 99 -1.35 9.76 -15.10
C VAL A 99 0.17 9.96 -15.15
N LEU A 100 0.66 11.18 -14.91
CA LEU A 100 2.07 11.56 -14.76
C LEU A 100 2.75 10.85 -13.59
N CYS A 101 2.06 10.37 -12.57
CA CYS A 101 2.63 9.52 -11.52
C CYS A 101 2.64 8.02 -11.90
N GLY A 102 2.10 7.66 -13.07
CA GLY A 102 2.06 6.28 -13.56
C GLY A 102 0.99 5.42 -12.89
N VAL A 103 0.00 6.04 -12.22
CA VAL A 103 -1.07 5.33 -11.55
C VAL A 103 -1.96 4.61 -12.57
N PRO A 104 -2.25 3.31 -12.40
CA PRO A 104 -3.13 2.59 -13.32
C PRO A 104 -4.54 3.21 -13.35
N ALA A 105 -5.13 3.33 -14.54
CA ALA A 105 -6.49 3.85 -14.70
C ALA A 105 -7.57 3.13 -13.87
N VAL A 106 -7.31 1.90 -13.42
CA VAL A 106 -8.19 1.15 -12.48
C VAL A 106 -8.11 1.74 -11.07
N GLN A 107 -6.93 2.10 -10.61
CA GLN A 107 -6.73 2.74 -9.32
C GLN A 107 -7.25 4.18 -9.32
N ILE A 108 -6.99 4.93 -10.41
CA ILE A 108 -7.58 6.27 -10.61
C ILE A 108 -9.11 6.17 -10.57
N ALA A 109 -9.70 5.18 -11.25
CA ALA A 109 -11.14 4.97 -11.24
C ALA A 109 -11.68 4.70 -9.82
N ALA A 110 -10.97 3.91 -9.02
CA ALA A 110 -11.34 3.64 -7.62
C ALA A 110 -11.24 4.89 -6.73
N MET A 111 -10.18 5.69 -6.87
CA MET A 111 -10.00 6.94 -6.11
C MET A 111 -11.13 7.94 -6.35
N PHE A 112 -11.60 8.04 -7.59
CA PHE A 112 -12.67 8.96 -7.97
C PHE A 112 -14.08 8.34 -7.90
N GLY A 113 -14.22 7.08 -7.49
CA GLY A 113 -15.52 6.40 -7.45
C GLY A 113 -16.20 6.26 -8.82
N VAL A 114 -15.44 6.26 -9.91
CA VAL A 114 -15.97 6.20 -11.29
C VAL A 114 -15.63 4.89 -11.99
N SER A 115 -16.31 4.62 -13.10
CA SER A 115 -15.93 3.49 -13.95
C SER A 115 -14.57 3.74 -14.63
N LYS A 116 -13.81 2.66 -14.85
CA LYS A 116 -12.59 2.66 -15.67
C LYS A 116 -12.83 3.24 -17.08
N ARG A 117 -14.04 3.07 -17.62
CA ARG A 117 -14.44 3.60 -18.93
C ARG A 117 -14.49 5.14 -18.91
N THR A 118 -14.96 5.73 -17.80
CA THR A 118 -15.00 7.18 -17.59
C THR A 118 -13.59 7.78 -17.59
N ILE A 119 -12.63 7.17 -16.87
CA ILE A 119 -11.23 7.61 -16.84
C ILE A 119 -10.60 7.53 -18.24
N ARG A 120 -10.77 6.41 -18.95
CA ARG A 120 -10.22 6.24 -20.31
C ARG A 120 -10.80 7.25 -21.31
N ARG A 121 -12.10 7.51 -21.23
CA ARG A 121 -12.76 8.53 -22.06
C ARG A 121 -12.17 9.92 -21.79
N ARG A 122 -11.97 10.29 -20.53
CA ARG A 122 -11.36 11.57 -20.16
C ARG A 122 -9.90 11.69 -20.59
N MET A 123 -9.12 10.64 -20.40
CA MET A 123 -7.75 10.59 -20.92
C MET A 123 -7.73 10.85 -22.43
N GLN A 124 -8.68 10.29 -23.19
CA GLN A 124 -8.80 10.55 -24.63
C GLN A 124 -9.23 11.98 -24.95
N GLN A 125 -10.17 12.56 -24.19
CA GLN A 125 -10.64 13.94 -24.37
C GLN A 125 -9.55 14.97 -24.10
N HIS A 126 -8.69 14.73 -23.11
CA HIS A 126 -7.56 15.58 -22.75
C HIS A 126 -6.26 15.19 -23.47
N SER A 127 -6.33 14.32 -24.48
CA SER A 127 -5.16 13.82 -25.23
C SER A 127 -4.05 13.20 -24.38
N LEU A 128 -4.37 12.70 -23.17
CA LEU A 128 -3.43 12.09 -22.23
C LEU A 128 -3.18 10.63 -22.60
N ARG A 129 -2.03 10.37 -23.21
CA ARG A 129 -1.61 9.02 -23.57
C ARG A 129 -0.56 8.55 -22.58
N LYS A 130 -0.58 7.25 -22.27
CA LYS A 130 0.48 6.61 -21.48
C LYS A 130 1.87 6.75 -22.14
N THR A 131 1.91 7.10 -23.43
CA THR A 131 3.12 7.41 -24.18
C THR A 131 3.75 8.74 -23.80
N ASP A 132 2.97 9.70 -23.33
CA ASP A 132 3.42 11.05 -22.96
C ASP A 132 4.18 11.03 -21.62
N LEU A 133 4.04 9.92 -20.89
CA LEU A 133 4.81 9.60 -19.70
C LEU A 133 6.21 9.10 -20.01
N TYR A 134 6.50 8.73 -21.25
CA TYR A 134 7.80 8.20 -21.62
C TYR A 134 8.70 9.34 -22.06
N SER A 135 9.90 9.36 -21.51
CA SER A 135 10.92 10.32 -21.93
C SER A 135 11.32 10.00 -23.37
N ALA A 136 11.54 11.05 -24.16
CA ALA A 136 12.04 10.94 -25.54
C ALA A 136 13.54 10.60 -25.55
N VAL A 137 13.92 9.51 -24.86
CA VAL A 137 15.30 9.05 -24.73
C VAL A 137 15.58 8.03 -25.84
N ASN A 138 16.62 8.31 -26.61
CA ASN A 138 17.11 7.41 -27.66
C ASN A 138 17.84 6.20 -27.03
N ASP A 139 18.13 5.17 -27.82
CA ASP A 139 18.74 3.95 -27.27
C ASP A 139 20.20 4.16 -26.81
N GLU A 140 20.93 5.11 -27.41
CA GLU A 140 22.33 5.43 -27.06
C GLU A 140 22.44 6.18 -25.72
N GLU A 141 21.60 7.19 -25.53
CA GLU A 141 21.47 7.95 -24.28
C GLU A 141 20.98 7.04 -23.14
N LEU A 142 20.04 6.12 -23.45
CA LEU A 142 19.62 5.11 -22.49
C LEU A 142 20.79 4.20 -22.08
N ASP A 143 21.60 3.74 -23.03
CA ASP A 143 22.78 2.90 -22.77
C ASP A 143 23.83 3.64 -21.93
N HIS A 144 24.03 4.93 -22.17
CA HIS A 144 24.93 5.77 -21.36
C HIS A 144 24.45 5.88 -19.90
N ILE A 145 23.18 6.19 -19.68
CA ILE A 145 22.60 6.31 -18.33
C ILE A 145 22.64 4.96 -17.60
N VAL A 146 22.32 3.88 -18.31
CA VAL A 146 22.36 2.52 -17.76
C VAL A 146 23.79 2.12 -17.41
N SER A 147 24.78 2.46 -18.23
CA SER A 147 26.20 2.22 -17.96
C SER A 147 26.71 2.99 -16.73
N GLU A 148 26.28 4.24 -16.55
CA GLU A 148 26.58 5.04 -15.35
C GLU A 148 25.97 4.42 -14.07
N ILE A 149 24.71 4.02 -14.13
CA ILE A 149 24.03 3.34 -13.01
C ILE A 149 24.69 2.00 -12.71
N HIS A 150 25.09 1.26 -13.74
CA HIS A 150 25.74 -0.03 -13.57
C HIS A 150 27.13 0.09 -12.96
N ARG A 151 27.91 1.11 -13.34
CA ARG A 151 29.22 1.40 -12.72
C ARG A 151 29.11 1.73 -11.23
N SER A 152 28.08 2.47 -10.84
CA SER A 152 27.81 2.75 -9.42
C SER A 152 27.21 1.55 -8.67
N HIS A 153 26.52 0.63 -9.38
CA HIS A 153 25.85 -0.51 -8.77
C HIS A 153 26.00 -1.82 -9.60
N PRO A 154 27.18 -2.49 -9.55
CA PRO A 154 27.58 -3.56 -10.48
C PRO A 154 26.84 -4.90 -10.36
N ASN A 155 25.93 -5.06 -9.38
CA ASN A 155 25.14 -6.29 -9.20
C ASN A 155 23.63 -6.08 -9.38
N THR A 156 23.25 -4.92 -9.87
CA THR A 156 21.86 -4.49 -9.90
C THR A 156 21.11 -5.06 -11.09
N GLY A 157 19.99 -5.75 -10.83
CA GLY A 157 19.11 -6.25 -11.89
C GLY A 157 18.25 -5.15 -12.52
N TYR A 158 17.69 -5.44 -13.69
CA TYR A 158 16.91 -4.48 -14.50
C TYR A 158 15.77 -3.76 -13.73
N LYS A 159 15.17 -4.39 -12.70
CA LYS A 159 14.10 -3.78 -11.88
C LYS A 159 14.60 -2.59 -11.05
N LEU A 160 15.78 -2.71 -10.46
CA LEU A 160 16.38 -1.65 -9.67
C LEU A 160 16.94 -0.54 -10.58
N ILE A 161 17.48 -0.91 -11.74
CA ILE A 161 17.91 0.08 -12.76
C ILE A 161 16.70 0.89 -13.25
N ARG A 162 15.56 0.25 -13.48
CA ARG A 162 14.30 0.96 -13.73
C ARG A 162 13.95 1.93 -12.59
N GLY A 163 14.16 1.52 -11.34
CA GLY A 163 13.99 2.41 -10.19
C GLY A 163 14.88 3.65 -10.26
N HIS A 164 16.16 3.47 -10.57
CA HIS A 164 17.11 4.58 -10.74
C HIS A 164 16.79 5.48 -11.94
N LEU A 165 16.29 4.91 -13.04
CA LEU A 165 15.81 5.68 -14.19
C LEU A 165 14.59 6.52 -13.82
N ASN A 166 13.60 5.90 -13.15
CA ASN A 166 12.42 6.60 -12.67
C ASN A 166 12.77 7.73 -11.69
N ALA A 167 13.74 7.52 -10.80
CA ALA A 167 14.23 8.54 -9.86
C ALA A 167 14.92 9.72 -10.57
N ARG A 168 15.53 9.48 -11.74
CA ARG A 168 16.09 10.52 -12.62
C ARG A 168 15.06 11.13 -13.57
N GLY A 169 13.76 10.82 -13.42
CA GLY A 169 12.70 11.29 -14.31
C GLY A 169 12.68 10.61 -15.69
N VAL A 170 13.53 9.61 -15.92
CA VAL A 170 13.63 8.88 -17.19
C VAL A 170 12.68 7.68 -17.18
N ARG A 171 11.66 7.73 -18.02
CA ARG A 171 10.63 6.69 -18.10
C ARG A 171 10.67 6.00 -19.44
N VAL A 172 11.07 4.74 -19.43
CA VAL A 172 11.22 3.93 -20.64
C VAL A 172 9.98 3.05 -20.86
N PRO A 173 9.44 2.98 -22.10
CA PRO A 173 8.35 2.07 -22.42
C PRO A 173 8.70 0.62 -22.06
N THR A 174 7.78 -0.06 -21.37
CA THR A 174 7.98 -1.47 -20.99
C THR A 174 7.72 -2.43 -22.16
N VAL A 175 6.99 -2.00 -23.19
CA VAL A 175 6.45 -2.88 -24.23
C VAL A 175 7.07 -2.53 -25.57
N ARG A 176 7.69 -3.51 -26.24
CA ARG A 176 7.90 -3.50 -27.70
C ARG A 176 7.14 -4.68 -28.30
N MET A 177 6.57 -4.43 -29.48
CA MET A 177 5.46 -5.16 -30.10
C MET A 177 5.80 -6.57 -30.66
N PHE A 178 7.01 -7.09 -30.44
CA PHE A 178 7.45 -8.33 -31.12
C PHE A 178 7.90 -9.48 -30.20
N LEU A 179 8.29 -9.20 -28.94
CA LEU A 179 8.61 -10.24 -27.95
C LEU A 179 8.06 -9.83 -26.57
N PRO A 180 7.03 -10.52 -26.04
CA PRO A 180 6.34 -10.14 -24.79
C PRO A 180 7.24 -10.08 -23.54
N SER A 181 8.44 -10.66 -23.61
CA SER A 181 9.33 -10.87 -22.46
C SER A 181 10.53 -9.93 -22.39
N VAL A 182 10.73 -9.03 -23.38
CA VAL A 182 11.94 -8.18 -23.42
C VAL A 182 11.62 -6.70 -23.66
N SER A 183 11.89 -5.89 -22.65
CA SER A 183 11.72 -4.43 -22.64
C SER A 183 12.93 -3.70 -23.23
N ARG A 184 12.75 -2.46 -23.73
CA ARG A 184 13.86 -1.59 -24.23
C ARG A 184 14.99 -1.47 -23.21
N LEU A 185 14.66 -1.42 -21.93
CA LEU A 185 15.64 -1.41 -20.83
C LEU A 185 16.46 -2.71 -20.74
N GLN A 186 15.83 -3.87 -20.96
CA GLN A 186 16.56 -5.14 -20.93
C GLN A 186 17.49 -5.29 -22.13
N GLU A 187 17.12 -4.74 -23.29
CA GLU A 187 18.00 -4.67 -24.46
C GLU A 187 19.19 -3.74 -24.22
N SER A 188 18.94 -2.54 -23.67
CA SER A 188 20.00 -1.64 -23.21
C SER A 188 20.95 -2.33 -22.23
N PHE A 189 20.39 -3.02 -21.23
CA PHE A 189 21.19 -3.72 -20.23
C PHE A 189 22.00 -4.89 -20.81
N ARG A 190 21.51 -5.56 -21.86
CA ARG A 190 22.27 -6.59 -22.59
C ARG A 190 23.39 -5.99 -23.41
N ARG A 191 23.21 -4.82 -24.02
CA ARG A 191 24.27 -4.12 -24.78
C ARG A 191 25.37 -3.59 -23.85
N VAL A 192 24.98 -3.10 -22.67
CA VAL A 192 25.90 -2.55 -21.67
C VAL A 192 26.63 -3.62 -20.87
N ASP A 193 25.96 -4.73 -20.51
CA ASP A 193 26.51 -5.78 -19.64
C ASP A 193 26.03 -7.19 -20.05
N ALA A 194 26.40 -7.63 -21.26
CA ALA A 194 26.06 -8.96 -21.77
C ALA A 194 26.61 -10.08 -20.86
N GLU A 195 27.86 -9.93 -20.41
CA GLU A 195 28.56 -10.91 -19.57
C GLU A 195 27.92 -11.00 -18.19
N GLY A 196 27.66 -9.88 -17.50
CA GLY A 196 27.03 -9.91 -16.19
C GLY A 196 25.59 -10.38 -16.23
N VAL A 197 24.84 -10.15 -17.31
CA VAL A 197 23.51 -10.75 -17.50
C VAL A 197 23.60 -12.28 -17.61
N TYR A 198 24.55 -12.78 -18.40
CA TYR A 198 24.78 -14.22 -18.56
C TYR A 198 25.29 -14.87 -17.27
N MET A 199 26.27 -14.26 -16.61
CA MET A 199 26.85 -14.73 -15.35
C MET A 199 25.83 -14.72 -14.21
N ARG A 200 24.92 -13.74 -14.12
CA ARG A 200 23.81 -13.78 -13.17
C ARG A 200 22.87 -14.95 -13.45
N ARG A 201 22.56 -15.24 -14.72
CA ARG A 201 21.75 -16.40 -15.11
C ARG A 201 22.39 -17.73 -14.71
N LEU A 202 23.71 -17.85 -14.89
CA LEU A 202 24.47 -19.04 -14.49
C LEU A 202 24.64 -19.15 -12.96
N ARG A 203 24.82 -18.02 -12.27
CA ARG A 203 24.93 -17.94 -10.80
C ARG A 203 23.61 -18.20 -10.09
N LEU A 204 22.47 -17.96 -10.75
CA LEU A 204 21.18 -18.48 -10.32
C LEU A 204 21.24 -20.01 -10.43
N ARG A 205 21.88 -20.64 -9.45
CA ARG A 205 21.71 -22.05 -9.12
C ARG A 205 20.24 -22.21 -8.82
N VAL A 206 19.44 -22.47 -9.84
CA VAL A 206 18.07 -22.95 -9.67
C VAL A 206 18.23 -24.24 -8.88
N LEU A 207 18.12 -24.15 -7.56
CA LEU A 207 18.04 -25.29 -6.69
C LEU A 207 16.95 -26.16 -7.32
N ARG A 208 17.34 -27.30 -7.91
CA ARG A 208 16.37 -28.34 -8.28
C ARG A 208 15.55 -28.55 -7.03
N ARG A 209 14.30 -28.06 -7.03
CA ARG A 209 13.40 -28.20 -5.89
C ARG A 209 13.39 -29.69 -5.59
N ARG A 210 14.00 -30.08 -4.47
CA ARG A 210 14.02 -31.48 -4.06
C ARG A 210 12.56 -31.92 -3.99
N GLN A 211 12.24 -33.09 -4.55
CA GLN A 211 10.90 -33.63 -4.42
C GLN A 211 10.59 -33.72 -2.94
N TYR A 212 9.62 -32.93 -2.51
CA TYR A 212 9.27 -32.83 -1.11
C TYR A 212 8.44 -34.07 -0.76
N PHE A 213 8.96 -34.90 0.16
CA PHE A 213 8.35 -36.16 0.56
C PHE A 213 8.28 -36.24 2.08
N VAL A 214 7.11 -36.63 2.59
CA VAL A 214 6.85 -36.91 4.01
C VAL A 214 6.12 -38.25 4.07
N PRO A 215 6.44 -39.16 5.01
CA PRO A 215 5.89 -40.52 5.04
C PRO A 215 4.37 -40.65 5.16
N GLY A 216 3.67 -39.66 5.73
CA GLY A 216 2.23 -39.72 5.98
C GLY A 216 1.72 -38.53 6.81
N PRO A 217 0.40 -38.42 7.04
CA PRO A 217 -0.19 -37.40 7.91
C PRO A 217 0.44 -37.45 9.30
N ASN A 218 0.59 -36.30 9.95
CA ASN A 218 1.22 -36.14 11.28
C ASN A 218 2.68 -36.59 11.36
N SER A 219 3.35 -36.97 10.27
CA SER A 219 4.78 -37.32 10.31
C SER A 219 5.70 -36.09 10.45
N LEU A 220 5.26 -34.94 9.93
CA LEU A 220 6.00 -33.68 10.01
C LEU A 220 5.05 -32.49 9.89
N TRP A 221 4.95 -31.66 10.94
CA TRP A 221 4.30 -30.35 10.85
C TRP A 221 5.35 -29.26 10.58
N HIS A 222 5.03 -28.31 9.69
CA HIS A 222 5.80 -27.09 9.47
C HIS A 222 5.14 -25.95 10.20
N ILE A 223 5.90 -25.21 10.99
CA ILE A 223 5.43 -24.01 11.68
C ILE A 223 6.22 -22.81 11.16
N ASP A 224 5.53 -21.69 10.92
CA ASP A 224 6.13 -20.46 10.40
C ASP A 224 5.40 -19.22 10.95
N GLY A 225 6.13 -18.10 10.98
CA GLY A 225 5.65 -16.77 11.38
C GLY A 225 5.68 -15.79 10.21
N HIS A 226 4.53 -15.25 9.83
CA HIS A 226 4.43 -14.21 8.81
C HIS A 226 4.47 -12.81 9.44
N HIS A 227 5.58 -12.11 9.21
CA HIS A 227 5.90 -10.84 9.88
C HIS A 227 5.63 -9.56 9.05
N LYS A 228 5.07 -9.66 7.83
CA LYS A 228 4.88 -8.45 6.99
C LYS A 228 3.92 -7.43 7.59
N LEU A 229 3.04 -7.86 8.50
CA LEU A 229 2.06 -7.01 9.17
C LEU A 229 2.53 -6.46 10.52
N ILE A 230 3.80 -6.63 10.86
CA ILE A 230 4.34 -6.23 12.17
C ILE A 230 4.23 -4.73 12.45
N ARG A 231 4.18 -3.89 11.40
CA ARG A 231 3.95 -2.44 11.53
C ARG A 231 2.64 -2.13 12.25
N TRP A 232 1.62 -2.95 12.05
CA TRP A 232 0.31 -2.87 12.71
C TRP A 232 0.22 -3.79 13.93
N ARG A 233 1.36 -4.25 14.45
CA ARG A 233 1.48 -5.18 15.58
C ARG A 233 0.86 -6.56 15.35
N PHE A 234 0.51 -6.91 14.11
CA PHE A 234 0.02 -8.25 13.78
C PHE A 234 1.15 -9.18 13.34
N VAL A 235 1.24 -10.33 14.00
CA VAL A 235 2.07 -11.45 13.59
C VAL A 235 1.17 -12.66 13.38
N VAL A 236 1.19 -13.22 12.17
CA VAL A 236 0.39 -14.40 11.86
C VAL A 236 1.26 -15.64 12.02
N HIS A 237 0.84 -16.57 12.84
CA HIS A 237 1.48 -17.86 13.06
C HIS A 237 0.65 -18.96 12.44
N GLY A 238 1.29 -19.83 11.68
CA GLY A 238 0.60 -20.94 11.02
C GLY A 238 1.36 -22.24 11.21
N GLY A 239 0.61 -23.33 11.37
CA GLY A 239 1.12 -24.69 11.33
C GLY A 239 0.48 -25.45 10.17
N LEU A 240 1.26 -26.30 9.49
CA LEU A 240 0.79 -27.04 8.32
C LEU A 240 1.32 -28.47 8.31
N ASP A 241 0.44 -29.46 8.13
CA ASP A 241 0.83 -30.85 8.01
C ASP A 241 1.56 -31.10 6.68
N GLY A 242 2.76 -31.64 6.78
CA GLY A 242 3.66 -31.81 5.65
C GLY A 242 3.15 -32.76 4.58
N PHE A 243 2.32 -33.73 4.93
CA PHE A 243 1.79 -34.70 3.96
C PHE A 243 0.49 -34.24 3.32
N SER A 244 -0.54 -34.00 4.14
CA SER A 244 -1.90 -33.65 3.71
C SER A 244 -2.05 -32.21 3.25
N ARG A 245 -1.10 -31.33 3.62
CA ARG A 245 -1.21 -29.87 3.48
C ARG A 245 -2.32 -29.22 4.31
N LEU A 246 -2.89 -29.94 5.26
CA LEU A 246 -3.87 -29.41 6.21
C LEU A 246 -3.22 -28.29 7.05
N VAL A 247 -3.92 -27.16 7.18
CA VAL A 247 -3.54 -26.10 8.12
C VAL A 247 -3.99 -26.54 9.52
N VAL A 248 -3.04 -26.92 10.37
CA VAL A 248 -3.33 -27.43 11.72
C VAL A 248 -3.64 -26.33 12.72
N TYR A 249 -3.15 -25.11 12.48
CA TYR A 249 -3.61 -23.89 13.14
C TYR A 249 -3.23 -22.66 12.32
N LEU A 250 -3.99 -21.57 12.50
CA LEU A 250 -3.66 -20.25 11.99
C LEU A 250 -4.13 -19.21 13.01
N THR A 251 -3.19 -18.55 13.67
CA THR A 251 -3.45 -17.61 14.77
C THR A 251 -2.78 -16.28 14.52
N VAL A 252 -3.43 -15.20 14.97
CA VAL A 252 -2.89 -13.84 14.90
C VAL A 252 -2.54 -13.39 16.31
N ALA A 253 -1.32 -12.90 16.50
CA ALA A 253 -0.85 -12.37 17.78
C ALA A 253 -0.46 -10.89 17.65
N GLY A 254 -0.76 -10.12 18.71
CA GLY A 254 -0.39 -8.71 18.85
C GLY A 254 1.09 -8.47 19.22
N ASN A 255 1.83 -9.54 19.54
CA ASN A 255 3.22 -9.50 19.98
C ASN A 255 3.96 -10.80 19.64
N LYS A 256 5.30 -10.79 19.64
CA LYS A 256 6.16 -11.93 19.25
C LYS A 256 6.33 -13.00 20.36
N ARG A 257 5.45 -13.07 21.35
CA ARG A 257 5.73 -13.92 22.51
C ARG A 257 5.56 -15.40 22.13
N ALA A 258 6.61 -16.19 22.34
CA ALA A 258 6.65 -17.64 22.07
C ALA A 258 5.47 -18.42 22.69
N HIS A 259 4.89 -17.92 23.79
CA HIS A 259 3.72 -18.55 24.42
C HIS A 259 2.50 -18.69 23.51
N MET A 260 2.25 -17.75 22.57
CA MET A 260 1.09 -17.82 21.67
C MET A 260 1.25 -18.95 20.66
N VAL A 261 2.47 -19.13 20.17
CA VAL A 261 2.82 -20.22 19.25
C VAL A 261 2.68 -21.56 19.96
N LEU A 262 3.14 -21.64 21.21
CA LEU A 262 3.00 -22.85 22.03
C LEU A 262 1.52 -23.19 22.29
N GLN A 263 0.70 -22.22 22.68
CA GLN A 263 -0.73 -22.45 22.90
C GLN A 263 -1.45 -22.91 21.63
N SER A 264 -1.14 -22.27 20.49
CA SER A 264 -1.71 -22.67 19.20
C SER A 264 -1.29 -24.08 18.80
N LEU A 265 -0.04 -24.46 19.12
CA LEU A 265 0.46 -25.81 18.88
C LEU A 265 -0.21 -26.84 19.78
N ILE A 266 -0.41 -26.54 21.07
CA ILE A 266 -1.10 -27.43 22.02
C ILE A 266 -2.54 -27.66 21.55
N ALA A 267 -3.28 -26.60 21.23
CA ALA A 267 -4.65 -26.71 20.72
C ALA A 267 -4.72 -27.54 19.44
N ALA A 268 -3.75 -27.36 18.53
CA ALA A 268 -3.67 -28.18 17.32
C ALA A 268 -3.37 -29.66 17.60
N VAL A 269 -2.51 -29.95 18.58
CA VAL A 269 -2.20 -31.33 19.00
C VAL A 269 -3.41 -32.00 19.65
N GLU A 270 -4.18 -31.26 20.45
CA GLU A 270 -5.43 -31.76 21.04
C GLU A 270 -6.46 -32.12 19.97
N GLN A 271 -6.53 -31.33 18.89
CA GLN A 271 -7.49 -31.54 17.81
C GLN A 271 -7.06 -32.60 16.79
N TYR A 272 -5.79 -32.59 16.38
CA TYR A 272 -5.29 -33.38 15.23
C TYR A 272 -4.34 -34.51 15.64
N GLY A 273 -4.05 -34.64 16.93
CA GLY A 273 -3.08 -35.59 17.46
C GLY A 273 -1.64 -35.06 17.40
N LEU A 274 -0.75 -35.74 18.13
CA LEU A 274 0.65 -35.35 18.24
C LEU A 274 1.41 -35.69 16.94
N PRO A 275 2.09 -34.74 16.29
CA PRO A 275 2.95 -35.04 15.17
C PRO A 275 4.24 -35.74 15.61
N SER A 276 4.79 -36.61 14.77
CA SER A 276 6.08 -37.25 15.03
C SER A 276 7.23 -36.22 15.09
N ARG A 277 7.13 -35.14 14.31
CA ARG A 277 8.14 -34.08 14.23
C ARG A 277 7.50 -32.73 13.93
N VAL A 278 8.12 -31.68 14.43
CA VAL A 278 7.81 -30.28 14.07
C VAL A 278 9.07 -29.64 13.49
N ARG A 279 8.93 -28.89 12.39
CA ARG A 279 9.99 -28.10 11.78
C ARG A 279 9.59 -26.63 11.77
N SER A 280 10.43 -25.80 12.37
CA SER A 280 10.41 -24.34 12.22
C SER A 280 11.64 -23.91 11.43
N ASP A 281 11.55 -22.77 10.74
CA ASP A 281 12.76 -22.08 10.33
C ASP A 281 13.50 -21.53 11.56
N LYS A 282 14.82 -21.35 11.44
CA LYS A 282 15.61 -20.71 12.49
C LYS A 282 15.45 -19.20 12.36
N GLY A 283 14.32 -18.66 12.81
CA GLY A 283 14.20 -17.25 13.13
C GLY A 283 15.25 -16.89 14.19
N GLY A 284 15.94 -15.74 14.03
CA GLY A 284 16.91 -15.28 15.01
C GLY A 284 16.27 -15.18 16.41
N ARG A 285 16.60 -16.17 17.27
CA ARG A 285 16.09 -16.39 18.63
C ARG A 285 14.65 -16.92 18.74
N ILE A 286 14.51 -18.24 18.65
CA ILE A 286 13.66 -19.02 19.57
C ILE A 286 14.49 -20.23 19.98
N GLN A 287 15.19 -20.14 21.12
CA GLN A 287 15.59 -21.32 21.87
C GLN A 287 14.40 -21.66 22.78
N MET A 288 13.88 -22.88 22.63
CA MET A 288 13.01 -23.49 23.63
C MET A 288 13.76 -23.67 24.95
#